data_AF-A0A094B5Z5-F1
#
_entry.id   AF-A0A094B5Z5-F1
#
_cell.length_a   1.000
_cell.length_b   1.000
_cell.length_c   1.000
_cell.angle_alpha   90.00
_cell.angle_beta   90.00
_cell.angle_gamma   90.00
#
_symmetry.space_group_name_H-M   'P 1'
#
loop_
_entity.id
_entity.type
_entity.pdbx_description
1 polymer ?
#
loop_
_entity_poly.entity_id
_entity_poly.type
_entity_poly.pdbx_seq_one_letter_code
_entity_poly.pdbx_strand_id
1 'polypeptide(L)'
;ESDNWTSKTPQTIRELDFQTEHVKNCIIQHQNSSPSSINDALSRLAKGAQVMMYSAVLLKAEVKALQAANEQKKRRERKCKRRIMQGGSLSVREGEDIVQSAEVEAQVRTEVASESSRQVGSKG
;
A
#
# COMPACT_ATOMS: atom_id res chain seq x y z
N GLU A 1 -13.08 -5.01 46.73
CA GLU A 1 -12.45 -3.70 46.47
C GLU A 1 -12.86 -3.22 45.10
N SER A 2 -13.51 -2.08 45.02
CA SER A 2 -13.84 -1.42 43.76
C SER A 2 -12.56 -0.78 43.26
N ASP A 3 -11.88 -1.46 42.34
CA ASP A 3 -10.70 -0.92 41.68
C ASP A 3 -11.10 0.44 41.08
N ASN A 4 -10.50 1.51 41.60
CA ASN A 4 -10.83 2.89 41.27
C ASN A 4 -10.33 3.17 39.85
N TRP A 5 -11.07 2.68 38.86
CA TRP A 5 -10.73 2.82 37.45
C TRP A 5 -10.68 4.31 37.11
N THR A 6 -9.49 4.78 36.74
CA THR A 6 -9.28 6.17 36.32
C THR A 6 -9.36 6.23 34.80
N SER A 7 -10.21 7.11 34.29
CA SER A 7 -10.45 7.28 32.86
C SER A 7 -9.14 7.72 32.18
N LYS A 8 -8.40 6.86 31.49
CA LYS A 8 -7.16 7.23 30.76
C LYS A 8 -7.40 7.29 29.24
N THR A 9 -6.50 7.90 28.47
CA THR A 9 -6.63 7.86 27.00
C THR A 9 -6.46 6.42 26.51
N PRO A 10 -7.44 5.85 25.77
CA PRO A 10 -7.32 4.47 25.30
C PRO A 10 -6.23 4.34 24.24
N GLN A 11 -5.34 3.36 24.42
CA GLN A 11 -4.30 2.98 23.45
C GLN A 11 -4.56 1.63 22.79
N THR A 12 -5.46 0.83 23.35
CA THR A 12 -5.82 -0.50 22.85
C THR A 12 -7.33 -0.64 22.63
N ILE A 13 -7.74 -1.58 21.77
CA ILE A 13 -9.18 -1.88 21.54
C ILE A 13 -9.86 -2.29 22.84
N ARG A 14 -9.18 -3.10 23.66
CA ARG A 14 -9.70 -3.52 24.96
C ARG A 14 -9.94 -2.33 25.90
N GLU A 15 -9.00 -1.39 25.98
CA GLU A 15 -9.18 -0.15 26.77
C GLU A 15 -10.32 0.72 26.24
N LEU A 16 -10.50 0.78 24.91
CA LEU A 16 -11.60 1.50 24.27
C LEU A 16 -12.96 0.90 24.65
N ASP A 17 -13.07 -0.43 24.68
CA ASP A 17 -14.29 -1.13 25.10
C ASP A 17 -14.61 -0.81 26.57
N PHE A 18 -13.61 -0.87 27.46
CA PHE A 18 -13.79 -0.49 28.87
C PHE A 18 -14.23 0.97 29.04
N GLN A 19 -13.63 1.90 28.31
CA GLN A 19 -14.02 3.31 28.33
C GLN A 19 -15.46 3.50 27.86
N THR A 20 -15.84 2.79 26.81
CA THR A 20 -17.19 2.86 26.22
C THR A 20 -18.23 2.34 27.20
N GLU A 21 -17.99 1.19 27.84
CA GLU A 21 -18.87 0.65 28.86
C GLU A 21 -18.93 1.55 30.11
N HIS A 22 -17.81 2.15 30.49
CA HIS A 22 -17.79 3.13 31.58
C HIS A 22 -18.67 4.35 31.27
N VAL A 23 -18.55 4.93 30.07
CA VAL A 23 -19.40 6.06 29.63
C VAL A 23 -20.88 5.66 29.62
N LYS A 24 -21.23 4.48 29.08
CA LYS A 24 -22.61 3.97 29.08
C LYS A 24 -23.16 3.84 30.49
N ASN A 25 -22.40 3.25 31.40
CA ASN A 25 -22.80 3.07 32.79
C ASN A 25 -23.00 4.42 33.49
N CYS A 26 -22.13 5.40 33.25
CA CYS A 26 -22.29 6.75 33.78
C CYS A 26 -23.56 7.44 33.25
N ILE A 27 -23.89 7.25 31.97
CA ILE A 27 -25.13 7.80 31.37
C ILE A 27 -26.37 7.13 31.99
N ILE A 28 -26.37 5.81 32.14
CA ILE A 28 -27.51 5.04 32.69
C ILE A 28 -27.78 5.40 34.16
N GLN A 29 -26.72 5.62 34.95
CA GLN A 29 -26.82 5.87 36.40
C GLN A 29 -27.04 7.35 36.76
N HIS A 30 -27.04 8.25 35.79
CA HIS A 30 -27.15 9.69 36.03
C HIS A 30 -28.61 10.11 36.37
N GLN A 31 -28.88 10.35 37.65
CA GLN A 31 -30.09 11.03 38.13
C GLN A 31 -29.70 12.33 38.84
N ASN A 32 -30.07 13.48 38.24
CA ASN A 32 -30.00 14.82 38.84
C ASN A 32 -28.64 15.29 39.40
N SER A 33 -27.53 14.64 39.05
CA SER A 33 -26.17 15.02 39.43
C SER A 33 -25.46 15.81 38.31
N SER A 34 -24.21 16.26 38.54
CA SER A 34 -23.47 17.02 37.52
C SER A 34 -22.98 16.10 36.39
N PRO A 35 -23.15 16.47 35.10
CA PRO A 35 -22.68 15.69 33.96
C PRO A 35 -21.16 15.72 33.76
N SER A 36 -20.39 16.41 34.62
CA SER A 36 -18.94 16.61 34.47
C SER A 36 -18.15 15.31 34.25
N SER A 37 -18.49 14.23 34.98
CA SER A 37 -17.81 12.94 34.83
C SER A 37 -18.00 12.32 33.43
N ILE A 38 -19.22 12.46 32.87
CA ILE A 38 -19.54 11.99 31.52
C ILE A 38 -18.78 12.81 30.48
N ASN A 39 -18.77 14.14 30.63
CA ASN A 39 -18.04 15.04 29.73
C ASN A 39 -16.53 14.78 29.73
N ASP A 40 -15.96 14.49 30.90
CA ASP A 40 -14.54 14.12 31.03
C ASP A 40 -14.25 12.80 30.31
N ALA A 41 -15.10 11.79 30.49
CA ALA A 41 -14.93 10.50 29.83
C ALA A 41 -15.05 10.63 28.29
N LEU A 42 -16.04 11.37 27.79
CA LEU A 42 -16.17 11.68 26.36
C LEU A 42 -14.97 12.45 25.80
N SER A 43 -14.46 13.43 26.55
CA SER A 43 -13.28 14.20 26.14
C SER A 43 -12.03 13.32 26.01
N ARG A 44 -11.86 12.32 26.88
CA ARG A 44 -10.74 11.38 26.81
C ARG A 44 -10.89 10.38 25.67
N LEU A 45 -12.13 9.91 25.43
CA LEU A 45 -12.45 9.09 24.26
C LEU A 45 -12.11 9.82 22.95
N ALA A 46 -12.52 11.08 22.82
CA ALA A 46 -12.22 11.92 21.66
C ALA A 46 -10.70 12.12 21.47
N LYS A 47 -9.94 12.36 22.55
CA LYS A 47 -8.47 12.44 22.50
C LYS A 47 -7.84 11.13 22.05
N GLY A 48 -8.34 9.99 22.53
CA GLY A 48 -7.87 8.66 22.11
C GLY A 48 -8.10 8.42 20.62
N ALA A 49 -9.31 8.75 20.12
CA ALA A 49 -9.62 8.68 18.70
C ALA A 49 -8.69 9.57 17.86
N GLN A 50 -8.41 10.80 18.32
CA GLN A 50 -7.50 11.72 17.65
C GLN A 50 -6.07 11.14 17.56
N VAL A 51 -5.53 10.57 18.64
CA VAL A 51 -4.22 9.91 18.65
C VAL A 51 -4.18 8.74 17.67
N MET A 52 -5.20 7.88 17.68
CA MET A 52 -5.29 6.75 16.74
C MET A 52 -5.35 7.22 15.28
N MET A 53 -6.09 8.29 14.98
CA MET A 53 -6.16 8.86 13.63
C MET A 53 -4.79 9.36 13.15
N TYR A 54 -4.06 10.10 13.99
CA TYR A 54 -2.70 10.54 13.63
C TYR A 54 -1.76 9.35 13.38
N SER A 55 -1.78 8.35 14.26
CA SER A 55 -0.99 7.12 14.10
C SER A 55 -1.35 6.36 12.81
N ALA A 56 -2.64 6.27 12.47
CA ALA A 56 -3.08 5.62 11.23
C ALA A 56 -2.61 6.36 9.98
N VAL A 57 -2.57 7.71 10.00
CA VAL A 57 -2.02 8.51 8.91
C VAL A 57 -0.53 8.26 8.73
N LEU A 58 0.25 8.29 9.81
CA LEU A 58 1.68 7.98 9.78
C LEU A 58 1.94 6.57 9.24
N LEU A 59 1.23 5.58 9.79
CA LEU A 59 1.38 4.18 9.36
C LEU A 59 1.04 4.00 7.89
N LYS A 60 -0.01 4.67 7.39
CA LYS A 60 -0.36 4.63 5.96
C LYS A 60 0.74 5.23 5.08
N ALA A 61 1.42 6.27 5.54
CA ALA A 61 2.56 6.86 4.82
C ALA A 61 3.76 5.89 4.81
N GLU A 62 4.08 5.29 5.95
CA GLU A 62 5.16 4.29 6.05
C GLU A 62 4.91 3.06 5.19
N VAL A 63 3.68 2.51 5.20
CA VAL A 63 3.29 1.37 4.36
C VAL A 63 3.49 1.71 2.88
N LYS A 64 3.08 2.90 2.42
CA LYS A 64 3.31 3.35 1.04
C LYS A 64 4.79 3.46 0.71
N ALA A 65 5.60 4.02 1.61
CA ALA A 65 7.05 4.13 1.43
C ALA A 65 7.71 2.74 1.32
N LEU A 66 7.33 1.81 2.19
CA LEU A 66 7.81 0.43 2.17
C LEU A 66 7.39 -0.32 0.90
N GLN A 67 6.16 -0.12 0.43
CA GLN A 67 5.67 -0.70 -0.82
C GLN A 67 6.49 -0.19 -2.01
N ALA A 68 6.72 1.12 -2.12
CA ALA A 68 7.52 1.71 -3.18
C ALA A 68 8.98 1.20 -3.16
N ALA A 69 9.60 1.12 -1.98
CA ALA A 69 10.94 0.58 -1.81
C ALA A 69 11.02 -0.90 -2.21
N ASN A 70 10.03 -1.72 -1.82
CA ASN A 70 9.96 -3.13 -2.17
C ASN A 70 9.75 -3.35 -3.67
N GLU A 71 8.90 -2.54 -4.31
CA GLU A 71 8.71 -2.60 -5.75
C GLU A 71 10.00 -2.24 -6.50
N GLN A 72 10.69 -1.20 -6.06
CA GLN A 72 11.99 -0.82 -6.61
C GLN A 72 13.02 -1.94 -6.45
N LYS A 73 13.09 -2.57 -5.27
CA LYS A 73 13.96 -3.71 -5.00
C LYS A 73 13.65 -4.89 -5.92
N LYS A 74 12.38 -5.30 -6.01
CA LYS A 74 11.92 -6.36 -6.92
C LYS A 74 12.25 -6.06 -8.38
N ARG A 75 12.08 -4.81 -8.82
CA ARG A 75 12.43 -4.37 -10.18
C ARG A 75 13.94 -4.52 -10.44
N ARG A 76 14.79 -4.11 -9.48
CA ARG A 76 16.25 -4.26 -9.58
C ARG A 76 16.65 -5.73 -9.62
N GLU A 77 16.10 -6.57 -8.74
CA GLU A 77 16.35 -8.01 -8.72
C GLU A 77 15.95 -8.68 -10.04
N ARG A 78 14.77 -8.35 -10.60
CA ARG A 78 14.34 -8.85 -11.91
C ARG A 78 15.29 -8.41 -13.03
N LYS A 79 15.76 -7.16 -13.02
CA LYS A 79 16.74 -6.67 -14.01
C LYS A 79 18.08 -7.40 -13.87
N CYS A 80 18.56 -7.62 -12.65
CA CYS A 80 19.78 -8.37 -12.37
C CYS A 80 19.67 -9.82 -12.83
N LYS A 81 18.60 -10.52 -12.44
CA LYS A 81 18.33 -11.91 -12.88
C LYS A 81 18.28 -12.04 -14.40
N ARG A 82 17.59 -11.12 -15.09
CA ARG A 82 17.57 -11.09 -16.57
C ARG A 82 18.97 -10.90 -17.16
N ARG A 83 19.78 -9.98 -16.63
CA ARG A 83 21.16 -9.78 -17.08
C ARG A 83 22.00 -11.05 -16.89
N ILE A 84 21.89 -11.71 -15.74
CA ILE A 84 22.62 -12.95 -15.46
C ILE A 84 22.19 -14.05 -16.43
N MET A 85 20.88 -14.22 -16.68
CA MET A 85 20.38 -15.18 -17.67
C MET A 85 20.87 -14.88 -19.10
N GLN A 86 21.07 -13.61 -19.44
CA GLN A 86 21.62 -13.17 -20.73
C GLN A 86 23.15 -13.28 -20.81
N GLY A 87 23.82 -13.91 -19.84
CA GLY A 87 25.27 -14.14 -19.90
C GLY A 87 26.14 -13.05 -19.28
N GLY A 88 25.57 -12.07 -18.58
CA GLY A 88 26.34 -11.07 -17.84
C GLY A 88 26.82 -9.88 -18.69
N SER A 89 28.11 -9.56 -18.64
CA SER A 89 28.69 -8.40 -19.35
C SER A 89 28.71 -8.68 -20.86
N LEU A 90 27.75 -8.10 -21.58
CA LEU A 90 27.70 -8.17 -23.04
C LEU A 90 28.90 -7.43 -23.64
N SER A 91 29.64 -8.07 -24.53
CA SER A 91 30.70 -7.43 -25.30
C SER A 91 30.11 -6.50 -26.37
N VAL A 92 30.88 -5.52 -26.86
CA VAL A 92 30.44 -4.58 -27.91
C VAL A 92 29.91 -5.34 -29.13
N ARG A 93 30.59 -6.42 -29.51
CA ARG A 93 30.26 -7.25 -30.67
C ARG A 93 28.94 -8.01 -30.49
N GLU A 94 28.73 -8.63 -29.33
CA GLU A 94 27.43 -9.25 -29.01
C GLU A 94 26.30 -8.20 -28.99
N GLY A 95 26.61 -6.95 -28.65
CA GLY A 95 25.64 -5.84 -28.69
C GLY A 95 25.26 -5.47 -30.11
N GLU A 96 26.24 -5.38 -31.01
CA GLU A 96 26.03 -5.14 -32.44
C GLU A 96 25.20 -6.25 -33.09
N ASP A 97 25.50 -7.52 -32.77
CA ASP A 97 24.80 -8.69 -33.31
C ASP A 97 23.32 -8.73 -32.89
N ILE A 98 23.00 -8.33 -31.65
CA ILE A 98 21.61 -8.23 -31.15
C ILE A 98 20.84 -7.14 -31.89
N VAL A 99 21.46 -5.97 -32.11
CA VAL A 99 20.82 -4.85 -32.82
C VAL A 99 20.53 -5.25 -34.26
N GLN A 100 21.50 -5.86 -34.95
CA GLN A 100 21.31 -6.33 -36.32
C GLN A 100 20.21 -7.39 -36.41
N SER A 101 20.19 -8.36 -35.48
CA SER A 101 19.15 -9.40 -35.46
C SER A 101 17.74 -8.82 -35.25
N ALA A 102 17.60 -7.83 -34.37
CA ALA A 102 16.32 -7.17 -34.11
C ALA A 102 15.83 -6.34 -35.32
N GLU A 103 16.75 -5.70 -36.05
CA GLU A 103 16.42 -4.94 -37.25
C GLU A 103 15.95 -5.83 -38.40
N VAL A 104 16.62 -6.97 -38.59
CA VAL A 104 16.19 -8.01 -39.54
C VAL A 104 14.80 -8.54 -39.16
N GLU A 105 14.56 -8.84 -37.88
CA GLU A 105 13.25 -9.34 -37.44
C GLU A 105 12.13 -8.30 -37.63
N ALA A 106 12.41 -7.02 -37.43
CA ALA A 106 11.47 -5.94 -37.68
C ALA A 106 11.13 -5.80 -39.18
N GLN A 107 12.14 -5.89 -40.06
CA GLN A 107 11.94 -5.88 -41.51
C GLN A 107 11.06 -7.05 -41.97
N VAL A 108 11.36 -8.26 -41.51
CA VAL A 108 10.56 -9.45 -41.82
C VAL A 108 9.11 -9.27 -41.39
N ARG A 109 8.85 -8.71 -40.20
CA ARG A 109 7.48 -8.44 -39.74
C ARG A 109 6.74 -7.42 -40.62
N THR A 110 7.42 -6.39 -41.10
CA THR A 110 6.82 -5.40 -42.01
C THR A 110 6.54 -5.99 -43.39
N GLU A 111 7.42 -6.84 -43.91
CA GLU A 111 7.22 -7.50 -45.20
C GLU A 111 6.05 -8.47 -45.14
N VAL A 112 5.97 -9.30 -44.09
CA VAL A 112 4.85 -10.22 -43.87
C VAL A 112 3.51 -9.49 -43.74
N ALA A 113 3.47 -8.34 -43.07
CA ALA A 113 2.27 -7.52 -42.98
C ALA A 113 1.87 -6.90 -44.34
N SER A 114 2.86 -6.53 -45.16
CA SER A 114 2.65 -5.96 -46.49
C SER A 114 2.19 -7.00 -47.52
N GLU A 115 2.71 -8.24 -47.45
CA GLU A 115 2.30 -9.36 -48.30
C GLU A 115 0.88 -9.82 -47.98
N SER A 116 0.54 -9.91 -46.69
CA SER A 116 -0.82 -10.21 -46.23
C SER A 116 -1.84 -9.20 -46.78
N SER A 117 -1.46 -7.91 -46.86
CA SER A 117 -2.32 -6.85 -47.40
C SER A 117 -2.46 -6.93 -48.94
N ARG A 118 -1.42 -7.36 -49.67
CA ARG A 118 -1.46 -7.55 -51.13
C ARG A 118 -2.30 -8.77 -51.54
N GLN A 119 -2.31 -9.83 -50.73
CA GLN A 119 -3.02 -11.06 -51.05
C GLN A 119 -4.54 -10.98 -50.81
N VAL A 120 -4.99 -10.06 -49.94
CA VAL A 120 -6.42 -9.74 -49.75
C VAL A 120 -6.98 -8.87 -50.88
N GLY A 121 -6.17 -8.00 -51.50
CA GLY A 121 -6.59 -7.16 -52.63
C GLY A 121 -6.70 -7.87 -53.99
N SER A 122 -6.20 -9.12 -54.11
CA SER A 122 -6.19 -9.87 -55.38
C SER A 122 -7.35 -10.87 -55.52
N LYS A 123 -8.25 -10.95 -54.53
CA LYS A 123 -9.52 -11.70 -54.60
C LYS A 123 -10.68 -10.70 -54.64
N GLY A 124 -10.83 -9.99 -55.74
CA GLY A 124 -11.93 -9.08 -56.04
C GLY A 124 -12.28 -9.18 -57.50
#